data_AF-A0A392M905-F1
#
_entry.id   AF-A0A392M905-F1
#
_cell.length_a   1.000
_cell.length_b   1.000
_cell.length_c   1.000
_cell.angle_alpha   90.00
_cell.angle_beta   90.00
_cell.angle_gamma   90.00
#
_symmetry.space_group_name_H-M   'P 1'
#
loop_
_entity.id
_entity.type
_entity.pdbx_description
1 polymer ?
#
loop_
_entity_poly.entity_id
_entity_poly.type
_entity_poly.pdbx_seq_one_letter_code
_entity_poly.pdbx_strand_id
1 'polypeptide(L)'
;AIDEAEDEWSQHNAKRLIDTSEKGLRNSIPKDFPYFHVEFGLNKGFVHVIDDEKQFKSNLGLNVIRGMLHLAEEDMYRRQRYEAVEVQKQAVASFSKDWGHFDWTKQLHETS
;
A
#
# COMPACT_ATOMS: atom_id res chain seq x y z
N ALA A 1 5.25 -2.87 14.12
CA ALA A 1 4.67 -1.97 13.10
C ALA A 1 3.17 -2.16 12.95
N ILE A 2 2.68 -3.22 12.29
CA ILE A 2 1.22 -3.43 12.12
C ILE A 2 0.56 -3.84 13.45
N ASP A 3 1.19 -4.71 14.23
CA ASP A 3 0.67 -5.13 15.55
C ASP A 3 0.60 -3.99 16.59
N GLU A 4 1.30 -2.88 16.31
CA GLU A 4 1.37 -1.67 17.14
C GLU A 4 0.51 -0.52 16.56
N ALA A 5 -0.25 -0.79 15.48
CA ALA A 5 -1.03 0.23 14.79
C ALA A 5 -2.35 0.59 15.50
N GLU A 6 -2.83 -0.29 16.39
CA GLU A 6 -4.09 -0.14 17.13
C GLU A 6 -3.92 -0.50 18.62
N ASP A 7 -4.88 -0.08 19.45
CA ASP A 7 -4.86 -0.23 20.92
C ASP A 7 -4.75 -1.71 21.34
N GLU A 8 -3.97 -1.98 22.39
CA GLU A 8 -3.66 -3.32 22.84
C GLU A 8 -4.86 -4.11 23.40
N TRP A 9 -6.00 -3.44 23.59
CA TRP A 9 -7.21 -3.98 24.22
C TRP A 9 -8.41 -4.13 23.27
N SER A 10 -8.20 -4.08 21.95
CA SER A 10 -9.30 -4.31 20.99
C SER A 10 -9.85 -5.75 21.08
N GLN A 11 -11.15 -5.90 20.88
CA GLN A 11 -11.87 -7.18 21.04
C GLN A 11 -11.36 -8.27 20.06
N HIS A 12 -10.61 -7.89 19.02
CA HIS A 12 -10.05 -8.77 17.98
C HIS A 12 -8.57 -9.15 18.20
N ASN A 13 -8.04 -8.96 19.40
CA ASN A 13 -6.64 -9.21 19.80
C ASN A 13 -5.99 -10.52 19.32
N ALA A 14 -6.76 -11.58 19.03
CA ALA A 14 -6.22 -12.86 18.58
C ALA A 14 -5.95 -12.97 17.06
N LYS A 15 -6.28 -11.97 16.23
CA LYS A 15 -6.05 -12.00 14.76
C LYS A 15 -5.59 -10.66 14.18
N ARG A 16 -4.66 -9.99 14.87
CA ARG A 16 -4.12 -8.69 14.40
C ARG A 16 -3.46 -8.75 13.02
N LEU A 17 -2.96 -9.90 12.61
CA LEU A 17 -2.34 -10.08 11.29
C LEU A 17 -2.79 -11.40 10.67
N ILE A 18 -3.43 -11.33 9.51
CA ILE A 18 -3.92 -12.48 8.75
C ILE A 18 -3.01 -12.69 7.55
N ASP A 19 -2.40 -13.87 7.44
CA ASP A 19 -1.61 -14.28 6.28
C ASP A 19 -2.54 -14.49 5.07
N THR A 20 -2.24 -13.81 3.95
CA THR A 20 -3.01 -13.91 2.70
C THR A 20 -2.40 -14.86 1.68
N SER A 21 -1.27 -15.52 1.99
CA SER A 21 -0.54 -16.38 1.05
C SER A 21 -1.26 -17.67 0.67
N GLU A 22 -2.08 -18.23 1.57
CA GLU A 22 -2.79 -19.49 1.31
C GLU A 22 -4.11 -19.28 0.57
N LYS A 23 -4.94 -18.35 1.05
CA LYS A 23 -6.32 -18.17 0.57
C LYS A 23 -6.57 -16.85 -0.17
N GLY A 24 -5.59 -15.95 -0.23
CA GLY A 24 -5.71 -14.63 -0.85
C GLY A 24 -6.54 -13.63 -0.03
N LEU A 25 -6.47 -12.36 -0.41
CA LEU A 25 -7.17 -11.27 0.28
C LEU A 25 -8.69 -11.47 0.35
N ARG A 26 -9.32 -11.83 -0.78
CA ARG A 26 -10.78 -11.95 -0.89
C ARG A 26 -11.40 -13.00 0.03
N ASN A 27 -10.67 -14.07 0.34
CA ASN A 27 -11.13 -15.12 1.27
C ASN A 27 -10.65 -14.85 2.72
N SER A 28 -9.89 -13.78 2.94
CA SER A 28 -9.36 -13.38 4.23
C SER A 28 -10.24 -12.38 4.96
N ILE A 29 -10.87 -11.45 4.22
CA ILE A 29 -11.68 -10.36 4.76
C ILE A 29 -13.11 -10.40 4.21
N PRO A 30 -14.17 -10.24 5.04
CA PRO A 30 -15.54 -10.07 4.58
C PRO A 30 -15.71 -8.86 3.65
N LYS A 31 -16.77 -8.89 2.84
CA LYS A 31 -17.13 -7.72 2.04
C LYS A 31 -17.47 -6.52 2.94
N ASP A 32 -17.11 -5.32 2.49
CA ASP A 32 -17.46 -4.04 3.14
C ASP A 32 -16.85 -3.85 4.55
N PHE A 33 -15.72 -4.50 4.83
CA PHE A 33 -14.97 -4.33 6.08
C PHE A 33 -13.70 -3.48 5.84
N PRO A 34 -13.35 -2.50 6.69
CA PRO A 34 -12.12 -1.71 6.55
C PRO A 34 -10.86 -2.52 6.90
N TYR A 35 -9.83 -2.45 6.06
CA TYR A 35 -8.57 -3.19 6.27
C TYR A 35 -7.36 -2.45 5.69
N PHE A 36 -6.18 -2.79 6.22
CA PHE A 36 -4.89 -2.46 5.66
C PHE A 36 -4.24 -3.74 5.12
N HIS A 37 -3.81 -3.74 3.85
CA HIS A 37 -3.19 -4.90 3.20
C HIS A 37 -1.81 -4.55 2.64
N VAL A 38 -0.85 -5.45 2.84
CA VAL A 38 0.48 -5.37 2.25
C VAL A 38 0.79 -6.67 1.51
N GLU A 39 1.32 -6.57 0.29
CA GLU A 39 1.74 -7.70 -0.54
C GLU A 39 3.24 -7.64 -0.85
N PHE A 40 3.85 -8.81 -0.94
CA PHE A 40 5.25 -9.04 -1.29
C PHE A 40 5.31 -9.95 -2.52
N GLY A 41 5.45 -9.33 -3.70
CA GLY A 41 5.35 -10.05 -4.96
C GLY A 41 3.89 -10.41 -5.27
N LEU A 42 3.65 -11.62 -5.78
CA LEU A 42 2.32 -12.01 -6.29
C LEU A 42 1.47 -12.84 -5.31
N ASN A 43 2.10 -13.57 -4.37
CA ASN A 43 1.41 -14.63 -3.61
C ASN A 43 1.65 -14.55 -2.10
N LYS A 44 2.23 -13.47 -1.59
CA LYS A 44 2.54 -13.34 -0.16
C LYS A 44 2.07 -12.00 0.32
N GLY A 45 1.45 -11.96 1.48
CA GLY A 45 0.96 -10.72 2.04
C GLY A 45 0.33 -10.92 3.40
N PHE A 46 0.02 -9.79 4.01
CA PHE A 46 -0.68 -9.76 5.28
C PHE A 46 -1.78 -8.72 5.23
N VAL A 47 -2.91 -9.07 5.84
CA VAL A 47 -4.01 -8.14 6.04
C VAL A 47 -4.25 -7.91 7.52
N HIS A 48 -4.44 -6.65 7.87
CA HIS A 48 -4.84 -6.18 9.19
C HIS A 48 -6.24 -5.59 9.08
N VAL A 49 -7.14 -6.09 9.91
CA VAL A 49 -8.50 -5.61 10.02
C VAL A 49 -8.49 -4.32 10.85
N ILE A 50 -9.15 -3.26 10.38
CA ILE A 50 -9.18 -1.97 11.08
C ILE A 50 -10.46 -1.90 11.92
N ASP A 51 -10.33 -1.79 13.24
CA ASP A 51 -11.48 -1.78 14.16
C ASP A 51 -12.05 -0.36 14.36
N ASP A 52 -11.17 0.65 14.45
CA ASP A 52 -11.54 2.06 14.58
C ASP A 52 -10.76 2.92 13.57
N GLU A 53 -11.40 3.22 12.43
CA GLU A 53 -10.84 4.05 11.37
C GLU A 53 -10.39 5.45 11.85
N LYS A 54 -10.93 5.95 12.98
CA LYS A 54 -10.51 7.26 13.52
C LYS A 54 -9.16 7.18 14.23
N GLN A 55 -8.82 6.01 14.76
CA GLN A 55 -7.54 5.79 15.44
C GLN A 55 -6.47 5.32 14.47
N PHE A 56 -6.87 4.56 13.44
CA PHE A 56 -5.95 4.03 12.45
C PHE A 56 -5.21 5.15 11.71
N LYS A 57 -3.87 5.05 11.69
CA LYS A 57 -3.01 6.01 10.99
C LYS A 57 -2.97 5.67 9.50
N SER A 58 -3.70 6.42 8.68
CA SER A 58 -3.74 6.23 7.22
C SER A 58 -2.37 6.31 6.53
N ASN A 59 -1.37 6.93 7.15
CA ASN A 59 0.01 7.02 6.66
C ASN A 59 0.92 5.87 7.14
N LEU A 60 0.40 4.85 7.83
CA LEU A 60 1.18 3.72 8.38
C LEU A 60 2.11 3.10 7.34
N GLY A 61 1.58 2.68 6.19
CA GLY A 61 2.37 2.02 5.14
C GLY A 61 3.50 2.89 4.61
N LEU A 62 3.23 4.18 4.39
CA LEU A 62 4.24 5.13 3.93
C LEU A 62 5.34 5.34 4.99
N ASN A 63 4.98 5.48 6.26
CA ASN A 63 5.94 5.66 7.34
C ASN A 63 6.83 4.43 7.57
N VAL A 64 6.26 3.22 7.44
CA VAL A 64 7.02 1.97 7.46
C VAL A 64 8.05 1.96 6.34
N ILE A 65 7.66 2.25 5.10
CA ILE A 65 8.58 2.28 3.94
C ILE A 65 9.67 3.35 4.14
N ARG A 66 9.32 4.54 4.60
CA ARG A 66 10.29 5.63 4.90
C ARG A 66 11.33 5.21 5.93
N GLY A 67 10.88 4.56 7.00
CA GLY A 67 11.77 4.00 8.02
C GLY A 67 12.70 2.93 7.45
N MET A 68 12.18 2.01 6.63
CA MET A 68 13.00 0.98 5.96
C MET A 68 14.05 1.58 5.01
N LEU A 69 13.69 2.65 4.28
CA LEU A 69 14.58 3.36 3.36
C LEU A 69 15.55 4.31 4.06
N HIS A 70 15.48 4.46 5.39
CA HIS A 70 16.30 5.40 6.17
C HIS A 70 16.26 6.84 5.61
N LEU A 71 15.10 7.28 5.13
CA LEU A 71 14.95 8.63 4.61
C LEU A 71 15.12 9.66 5.73
N ALA A 72 15.71 10.81 5.41
CA ALA A 72 15.93 11.87 6.39
C ALA A 72 14.59 12.36 6.99
N GLU A 73 14.61 12.81 8.24
CA GLU A 73 13.42 13.32 8.94
C GLU A 73 12.70 14.41 8.15
N GLU A 74 13.46 15.24 7.43
CA GLU A 74 12.90 16.25 6.53
C GLU A 74 11.96 15.65 5.48
N ASP A 75 12.29 14.49 4.90
CA ASP A 75 11.47 13.81 3.90
C ASP A 75 10.34 12.97 4.53
N MET A 76 10.44 12.67 5.83
CA MET A 76 9.37 12.03 6.61
C MET A 76 8.24 13.01 6.94
N TYR A 77 8.58 14.25 7.29
CA TYR A 77 7.62 15.27 7.75
C TYR A 77 7.26 16.33 6.70
N ARG A 78 7.96 16.38 5.56
CA ARG A 78 7.54 17.21 4.42
C ARG A 78 6.13 16.81 3.99
N ARG A 79 5.16 17.71 4.22
CA ARG A 79 3.89 17.71 3.47
C ARG A 79 4.24 17.58 2.00
N GLN A 80 3.51 16.71 1.29
CA GLN A 80 3.65 16.46 -0.13
C GLN A 80 3.91 17.79 -0.86
N ARG A 81 5.18 18.05 -1.23
CA ARG A 81 5.52 19.24 -1.99
C ARG A 81 4.87 19.02 -3.34
N TYR A 82 3.96 19.92 -3.72
CA TYR A 82 3.47 19.93 -5.09
C TYR A 82 4.66 20.25 -5.98
N GLU A 83 5.18 19.22 -6.64
CA GLU A 83 6.14 19.41 -7.72
C GLU A 83 5.49 20.23 -8.84
N ALA A 84 6.31 20.98 -9.58
CA ALA A 84 5.81 21.65 -10.76
C ALA A 84 5.23 20.61 -11.73
N VAL A 85 4.11 20.94 -12.37
CA VAL A 85 3.41 20.06 -13.32
C VAL A 85 4.36 19.51 -14.39
N GLU A 86 5.35 20.31 -14.81
CA GLU A 86 6.33 19.89 -15.80
C GLU A 86 7.24 18.76 -15.31
N VAL A 87 7.64 18.77 -14.03
CA VAL A 87 8.43 17.69 -13.43
C VAL A 87 7.60 16.40 -13.36
N GLN A 88 6.32 16.51 -12.98
CA GLN A 88 5.41 15.36 -12.95
C GLN A 88 5.22 14.76 -14.35
N LYS A 89 5.06 15.60 -15.39
CA LYS A 89 4.97 15.14 -16.78
C LYS A 89 6.22 14.38 -17.22
N GLN A 90 7.40 14.87 -16.85
CA GLN A 90 8.66 14.20 -17.17
C GLN A 90 8.79 12.86 -16.45
N ALA A 91 8.42 12.77 -15.17
CA ALA A 91 8.41 11.53 -14.41
C ALA A 91 7.46 10.48 -15.03
N VAL A 92 6.26 10.91 -15.44
CA VAL A 92 5.29 10.05 -16.15
C VAL A 92 5.88 9.57 -17.48
N ALA A 93 6.45 10.46 -18.30
CA ALA A 93 7.03 10.09 -19.58
C ALA A 93 8.19 9.09 -19.45
N SER A 94 9.05 9.27 -18.43
CA SER A 94 10.13 8.32 -18.13
C SER A 94 9.58 6.95 -17.75
N PHE A 95 8.63 6.91 -16.81
CA PHE A 95 8.02 5.64 -16.37
C PHE A 95 7.31 4.92 -17.53
N SER A 96 6.56 5.64 -18.37
CA SER A 96 5.90 5.06 -19.55
C SER A 96 6.89 4.42 -20.53
N LYS A 97 8.08 5.00 -20.69
CA LYS A 97 9.14 4.41 -21.51
C LYS A 97 9.67 3.12 -20.90
N ASP A 98 9.97 3.13 -19.60
CA ASP A 98 10.52 1.97 -18.88
C ASP A 98 9.52 0.81 -18.80
N TRP A 99 8.23 1.14 -18.57
CA TRP A 99 7.15 0.17 -18.50
C TRP A 99 6.76 -0.42 -19.88
N GLY A 100 7.18 0.22 -20.97
CA GLY A 100 6.67 -0.05 -22.31
C GLY A 100 6.79 -1.51 -22.78
N HIS A 101 7.79 -2.26 -22.31
CA HIS A 101 7.97 -3.68 -22.64
C HIS A 101 7.08 -4.64 -21.85
N PHE A 102 6.53 -4.20 -20.72
CA PHE A 102 5.70 -5.00 -19.82
C PHE A 102 4.20 -4.70 -19.96
N ASP A 103 3.85 -3.67 -20.74
CA ASP A 103 2.50 -3.21 -20.93
C ASP A 103 1.70 -4.12 -21.88
N TRP A 104 0.98 -5.08 -21.30
CA TRP A 104 0.10 -5.98 -22.04
C TRP A 104 -1.13 -5.28 -22.64
N THR A 105 -1.50 -4.08 -22.16
CA THR A 105 -2.74 -3.40 -22.58
C THR A 105 -2.65 -2.83 -24.01
N LYS A 106 -1.45 -2.68 -24.58
CA LYS A 106 -1.24 -2.29 -25.98
C LYS A 106 -1.95 -3.22 -26.96
N GLN A 107 -2.00 -4.51 -26.65
CA GLN A 107 -2.66 -5.52 -27.48
C GLN A 107 -4.19 -5.32 -27.56
N LEU A 108 -4.79 -4.64 -26.57
CA LEU A 108 -6.22 -4.32 -26.57
C LEU A 108 -6.59 -3.27 -27.63
N HIS A 109 -5.61 -2.47 -28.08
CA HIS A 109 -5.81 -1.39 -29.03
C HIS A 109 -5.37 -1.73 -30.47
N GLU A 110 -4.57 -2.79 -30.65
CA GLU A 110 -4.12 -3.28 -31.97
C GLU A 110 -5.19 -4.12 -32.70
N THR A 111 -6.24 -4.54 -32.00
CA THR A 111 -7.29 -5.43 -32.55
C THR A 111 -8.52 -4.66 -33.08
N SER A 112 -8.35 -3.40 -33.53
CA SER A 112 -9.41 -2.57 -34.15
C SER A 112 -9.01 -2.08 -35.54
#